data_AF-A0AAQ3WJJ8-F1
#
_entry.id   AF-A0AAQ3WJJ8-F1
#
_cell.length_a   1.000
_cell.length_b   1.000
_cell.length_c   1.000
_cell.angle_alpha   90.00
_cell.angle_beta   90.00
_cell.angle_gamma   90.00
#
_symmetry.space_group_name_H-M   'P 1'
#
loop_
_entity.id
_entity.type
_entity.pdbx_description
1 polymer ?
#
loop_
_entity_poly.entity_id
_entity_poly.type
_entity_poly.pdbx_seq_one_letter_code
_entity_poly.pdbx_strand_id
1 'polypeptide(L)'
;MGLRLAELYISRIVCLHGVPKRIISDRGSQFTSRFWEQLHDSLDSKLRFSTAYHPQTDGQTERTNLILEDMLRACAIQYGTSWDKSLPYTEFSYNNSYQASLKKSPFEALDLTFRVEDFVYLKVSPMRGIQRFNMKGKLAPRYIGPFKIVERKGEVAYKLELPSNLSGIHDVFHVSQLKKCLRVPEEQAPLEGLDVQEDLTYTEHPVKILETSERVTRNMRIKMCRVQWKHHTEDEATWEREEELRATYPGLFASHL
;
A
#
# COMPACT_ATOMS: atom_id res chain seq x y z
N MET A 1 10.99 -0.19 22.49
CA MET A 1 9.76 -0.98 22.24
C MET A 1 8.71 -0.17 21.47
N GLY A 2 8.43 1.09 21.81
CA GLY A 2 7.45 1.94 21.13
C GLY A 2 7.66 2.16 19.63
N LEU A 3 8.90 2.38 19.17
CA LEU A 3 9.21 2.59 17.73
C LEU A 3 8.78 1.40 16.85
N ARG A 4 9.09 0.17 17.28
CA ARG A 4 8.71 -1.04 16.54
C ARG A 4 7.18 -1.22 16.47
N LEU A 5 6.47 -0.84 17.53
CA LEU A 5 5.00 -0.88 17.55
C LEU A 5 4.41 0.18 16.61
N ALA A 6 4.98 1.38 16.57
CA ALA A 6 4.60 2.43 15.63
C ALA A 6 4.85 2.00 14.18
N GLU A 7 6.01 1.42 13.86
CA GLU A 7 6.30 0.89 12.52
C GLU A 7 5.29 -0.17 12.09
N LEU A 8 4.94 -1.10 12.99
CA LEU A 8 3.93 -2.12 12.73
C LEU A 8 2.55 -1.49 12.54
N TYR A 9 2.16 -0.56 13.40
CA TYR A 9 0.89 0.14 13.31
C TYR A 9 0.76 0.93 12.01
N ILE A 10 1.79 1.68 11.61
CA ILE A 10 1.80 2.41 10.34
C ILE A 10 1.71 1.42 9.18
N SER A 11 2.60 0.42 9.12
CA SER A 11 2.69 -0.49 7.97
C SER A 11 1.51 -1.44 7.82
N ARG A 12 0.86 -1.84 8.92
CA ARG A 12 -0.24 -2.81 8.92
C ARG A 12 -1.61 -2.18 9.05
N ILE A 13 -1.75 -1.07 9.77
CA ILE A 13 -3.06 -0.44 9.98
C ILE A 13 -3.20 0.78 9.10
N VAL A 14 -2.33 1.78 9.26
CA VAL A 14 -2.49 3.07 8.56
C VAL A 14 -2.32 2.93 7.05
N CYS A 15 -1.34 2.17 6.59
CA CYS A 15 -1.13 1.97 5.14
C CYS A 15 -2.31 1.23 4.48
N LEU A 16 -2.93 0.28 5.19
CA LEU A 16 -4.02 -0.54 4.66
C LEU A 16 -5.38 0.16 4.76
N HIS A 17 -5.67 0.77 5.91
CA HIS A 17 -7.02 1.26 6.24
C HIS A 17 -7.11 2.80 6.36
N GLY A 18 -5.97 3.50 6.28
CA GLY A 18 -5.89 4.93 6.57
C GLY A 18 -5.77 5.21 8.07
N VAL A 19 -5.58 6.49 8.42
CA VAL A 19 -5.50 6.90 9.82
C VAL A 19 -6.92 6.85 10.42
N PRO A 20 -7.14 6.09 11.51
CA PRO A 20 -8.44 6.08 12.18
C PRO A 20 -8.69 7.43 12.85
N LYS A 21 -9.92 7.96 12.76
CA LYS A 21 -10.31 9.20 13.44
C LYS A 21 -10.31 9.07 14.97
N ARG A 22 -10.50 7.85 15.46
CA ARG A 22 -10.56 7.53 16.90
C ARG A 22 -10.13 6.09 17.13
N ILE A 23 -9.37 5.87 18.19
CA ILE A 23 -9.01 4.54 18.69
C ILE A 23 -9.48 4.42 20.13
N ILE A 24 -10.06 3.28 20.47
CA ILE A 24 -10.38 2.90 21.84
C ILE A 24 -9.39 1.81 22.24
N SER A 25 -8.78 1.95 23.42
CA SER A 25 -7.79 1.01 23.93
C SER A 25 -7.92 0.85 25.45
N ASP A 26 -7.32 -0.20 26.01
CA ASP A 26 -7.19 -0.36 27.45
C ASP A 26 -6.14 0.60 28.04
N ARG A 27 -6.00 0.59 29.38
CA ARG A 27 -4.98 1.40 30.09
C ARG A 27 -3.61 0.71 30.16
N GLY A 28 -3.29 -0.19 29.23
CA GLY A 28 -2.00 -0.83 29.13
C GLY A 28 -0.88 0.18 28.96
N SER A 29 0.25 -0.06 29.62
CA SER A 29 1.39 0.87 29.65
C SER A 29 1.92 1.27 28.26
N GLN A 30 1.75 0.40 27.25
CA GLN A 30 2.10 0.70 25.87
C GLN A 30 1.21 1.79 25.24
N PHE A 31 -0.07 1.83 25.60
CA PHE A 31 -1.06 2.75 25.02
C PHE A 31 -1.18 4.05 25.82
N THR A 32 -0.82 4.04 27.11
CA THR A 32 -0.76 5.25 27.95
C THR A 32 0.61 5.95 27.90
N SER A 33 1.53 5.47 27.07
CA SER A 33 2.87 6.07 26.96
C SER A 33 2.80 7.44 26.27
N ARG A 34 3.62 8.39 26.72
CA ARG A 34 3.74 9.72 26.08
C ARG A 34 4.06 9.64 24.58
N PHE A 35 4.85 8.64 24.20
CA PHE A 35 5.17 8.38 22.80
C PHE A 35 3.91 8.06 21.98
N TRP A 36 3.03 7.22 22.50
CA TRP A 36 1.81 6.80 21.80
C TRP A 36 0.80 7.95 21.71
N GLU A 37 0.69 8.75 22.76
CA GLU A 37 -0.10 9.99 22.77
C GLU A 37 0.38 10.96 21.68
N GLN A 38 1.68 11.26 21.63
CA GLN A 38 2.26 12.14 20.60
C GLN A 38 2.10 11.61 19.18
N LEU A 39 2.18 10.28 19.00
CA LEU A 39 1.96 9.65 17.69
C LEU A 39 0.53 9.90 17.21
N HIS A 40 -0.47 9.71 18.07
CA HIS A 40 -1.87 9.93 17.71
C HIS A 40 -2.20 11.41 17.50
N ASP A 41 -1.62 12.30 18.30
CA ASP A 41 -1.74 13.76 18.08
C ASP A 41 -1.16 14.17 16.72
N SER A 42 0.00 13.62 16.35
CA SER A 42 0.65 13.90 15.05
C SER A 42 -0.15 13.37 13.85
N LEU A 43 -0.91 12.30 14.07
CA LEU A 43 -1.77 11.68 13.06
C LEU A 43 -3.17 12.28 13.03
N ASP A 44 -3.51 13.24 13.90
CA ASP A 44 -4.86 13.76 14.10
C ASP A 44 -5.88 12.65 14.45
N SER A 45 -5.46 11.69 15.27
CA SER A 45 -6.28 10.59 15.77
C SER A 45 -6.62 10.77 17.25
N LYS A 46 -7.89 10.54 17.62
CA LYS A 46 -8.33 10.65 19.03
C LYS A 46 -8.14 9.33 19.76
N LEU A 47 -7.15 9.24 20.65
CA LEU A 47 -7.01 8.10 21.55
C LEU A 47 -7.98 8.23 22.75
N ARG A 48 -8.76 7.18 23.00
CA ARG A 48 -9.66 7.07 24.16
C ARG A 48 -9.37 5.78 24.90
N PHE A 49 -9.43 5.86 26.23
CA PHE A 49 -9.24 4.69 27.09
C PHE A 49 -10.60 4.15 27.56
N SER A 50 -10.78 2.83 27.51
CA SER A 50 -11.91 2.17 28.16
C SER A 50 -11.88 2.48 29.66
N THR A 51 -13.05 2.58 30.30
CA THR A 51 -13.12 2.78 31.75
C THR A 51 -12.56 1.55 32.47
N ALA A 52 -11.78 1.75 33.53
CA ALA A 52 -11.25 0.64 34.32
C ALA A 52 -12.42 -0.25 34.80
N TYR A 53 -12.27 -1.57 34.63
CA TYR A 53 -13.25 -2.58 35.05
C TYR A 53 -14.63 -2.53 34.36
N HIS A 54 -14.74 -1.97 33.14
CA HIS A 54 -15.98 -2.06 32.34
C HIS A 54 -15.76 -2.76 30.98
N PRO A 55 -15.81 -4.10 30.94
CA PRO A 55 -15.58 -4.89 29.73
C PRO A 55 -16.59 -4.61 28.60
N GLN A 56 -17.72 -3.96 28.87
CA GLN A 56 -18.69 -3.61 27.82
C GLN A 56 -18.16 -2.57 26.81
N THR A 57 -17.22 -1.70 27.19
CA THR A 57 -16.66 -0.71 26.26
C THR A 57 -15.67 -1.32 25.27
N ASP A 58 -15.06 -2.46 25.60
CA ASP A 58 -14.13 -3.21 24.74
C ASP A 58 -14.62 -4.62 24.38
N GLY A 59 -15.86 -4.96 24.75
CA GLY A 59 -16.38 -6.31 24.66
C GLY A 59 -16.52 -6.84 23.23
N GLN A 60 -16.57 -5.95 22.24
CA GLN A 60 -16.47 -6.34 20.83
C GLN A 60 -15.07 -6.87 20.50
N THR A 61 -14.02 -6.16 20.92
CA THR A 61 -12.63 -6.58 20.74
C THR A 61 -12.35 -7.86 21.51
N GLU A 62 -12.80 -7.96 22.77
CA GLU A 62 -12.64 -9.17 23.59
C GLU A 62 -13.30 -10.39 22.93
N ARG A 63 -14.52 -10.24 22.42
CA ARG A 63 -15.22 -11.31 21.72
C ARG A 63 -14.51 -11.71 20.43
N THR A 64 -14.01 -10.74 19.67
CA THR A 64 -13.23 -11.02 18.46
C THR A 64 -11.93 -11.73 18.79
N ASN A 65 -11.22 -11.33 19.83
CA ASN A 65 -9.99 -11.97 20.29
C ASN A 65 -10.23 -13.43 20.67
N LEU A 66 -11.30 -13.74 21.42
CA LEU A 66 -11.67 -15.12 21.76
C LEU A 66 -11.90 -15.99 20.52
N ILE A 67 -12.61 -15.46 19.51
CA ILE A 67 -12.84 -16.19 18.26
C ILE A 67 -11.52 -16.45 17.53
N LEU A 68 -10.66 -15.44 17.44
CA LEU A 68 -9.35 -15.58 16.78
C LEU A 68 -8.45 -16.56 17.54
N GLU A 69 -8.46 -16.54 18.87
CA GLU A 69 -7.71 -17.49 19.71
C GLU A 69 -8.17 -18.93 19.48
N ASP A 70 -9.49 -19.18 19.41
CA ASP A 70 -10.01 -20.51 19.14
C ASP A 70 -9.68 -20.99 17.72
N MET A 71 -9.76 -20.11 16.72
CA MET A 71 -9.32 -20.42 15.36
C MET A 71 -7.82 -20.74 15.31
N LEU A 72 -6.99 -19.95 15.98
CA LEU A 72 -5.55 -20.19 16.07
C LEU A 72 -5.23 -21.49 16.81
N ARG A 73 -5.95 -21.81 17.88
CA ARG A 73 -5.80 -23.07 18.62
C ARG A 73 -6.12 -24.26 17.73
N ALA A 74 -7.19 -24.18 16.95
CA ALA A 74 -7.54 -25.21 15.97
C ALA A 74 -6.44 -25.38 14.90
N CYS A 75 -5.93 -24.26 14.34
CA CYS A 75 -4.83 -24.31 13.38
C CYS A 75 -3.55 -24.91 13.98
N ALA A 76 -3.20 -24.55 15.22
CA ALA A 76 -2.02 -25.08 15.89
C ALA A 76 -2.13 -26.60 16.13
N ILE A 77 -3.31 -27.10 16.51
CA ILE A 77 -3.58 -28.53 16.70
C ILE A 77 -3.48 -29.28 15.37
N GLN A 78 -4.07 -28.74 14.29
CA GLN A 78 -4.18 -29.44 13.01
C GLN A 78 -2.89 -29.45 12.21
N TYR A 79 -2.14 -28.33 12.20
CA TYR A 79 -0.98 -28.16 11.33
C TYR A 79 0.36 -28.26 12.08
N GLY A 80 0.33 -28.32 13.42
CA GLY A 80 1.55 -28.34 14.24
C GLY A 80 2.44 -27.10 14.06
N THR A 81 1.90 -26.04 13.45
CA THR A 81 2.64 -24.81 13.13
C THR A 81 2.59 -23.83 14.28
N SER A 82 3.60 -22.95 14.33
CA SER A 82 3.60 -21.81 15.22
C SER A 82 2.47 -20.84 14.86
N TRP A 83 1.80 -20.30 15.89
CA TRP A 83 0.59 -19.48 15.77
C TRP A 83 0.79 -18.23 14.89
N ASP A 84 2.01 -17.69 14.84
CA ASP A 84 2.39 -16.53 14.05
C ASP A 84 2.27 -16.78 12.54
N LYS A 85 2.53 -18.02 12.09
CA LYS A 85 2.37 -18.42 10.69
C LYS A 85 0.91 -18.63 10.31
N SER A 86 0.07 -18.97 11.29
CA SER A 86 -1.37 -19.17 11.10
C SER A 86 -2.16 -17.86 11.08
N LEU A 87 -1.62 -16.78 11.67
CA LEU A 87 -2.27 -15.48 11.81
C LEU A 87 -2.89 -14.94 10.50
N PRO A 88 -2.19 -14.92 9.34
CA PRO A 88 -2.77 -14.39 8.12
C PRO A 88 -3.96 -15.20 7.60
N TYR A 89 -3.93 -16.52 7.80
CA TYR A 89 -5.02 -17.41 7.40
C TYR A 89 -6.23 -17.21 8.32
N THR A 90 -6.01 -17.10 9.63
CA THR A 90 -7.07 -16.81 10.59
C THR A 90 -7.72 -15.46 10.35
N GLU A 91 -6.93 -14.41 10.10
CA GLU A 91 -7.42 -13.07 9.74
C GLU A 91 -8.28 -13.13 8.46
N PHE A 92 -7.78 -13.80 7.41
CA PHE A 92 -8.52 -13.95 6.17
C PHE A 92 -9.84 -14.72 6.38
N SER A 93 -9.79 -15.85 7.07
CA SER A 93 -10.97 -16.65 7.36
C SER A 93 -12.01 -15.89 8.18
N TYR A 94 -11.59 -15.17 9.23
CA TYR A 94 -12.50 -14.38 10.06
C TYR A 94 -13.15 -13.24 9.26
N ASN A 95 -12.35 -12.46 8.52
CA ASN A 95 -12.85 -11.31 7.77
C ASN A 95 -13.81 -11.70 6.64
N ASN A 96 -13.69 -12.90 6.07
CA ASN A 96 -14.57 -13.41 5.01
C ASN A 96 -15.72 -14.29 5.53
N SER A 97 -15.76 -14.59 6.83
CA SER A 97 -16.82 -15.41 7.42
C SER A 97 -18.08 -14.59 7.67
N TYR A 98 -19.24 -15.16 7.34
CA TYR A 98 -20.53 -14.54 7.57
C TYR A 98 -20.80 -14.32 9.06
N GLN A 99 -21.15 -13.09 9.44
CA GLN A 99 -21.58 -12.77 10.81
C GLN A 99 -23.08 -12.56 10.87
N ALA A 100 -23.78 -13.42 11.62
CA ALA A 100 -25.24 -13.37 11.76
C ALA A 100 -25.76 -12.01 12.27
N SER A 101 -25.00 -11.34 13.16
CA SER A 101 -25.33 -10.01 13.67
C SER A 101 -25.19 -8.90 12.62
N LEU A 102 -24.25 -9.04 11.67
CA LEU A 102 -24.05 -8.07 10.58
C LEU A 102 -24.88 -8.40 9.35
N LYS A 103 -25.38 -9.64 9.25
CA LYS A 103 -25.97 -10.24 8.05
C LYS A 103 -25.06 -10.25 6.81
N LYS A 104 -23.75 -10.10 7.01
CA LYS A 104 -22.68 -10.11 6.01
C LYS A 104 -21.34 -10.43 6.69
N SER A 105 -20.29 -10.67 5.91
CA SER A 105 -18.94 -10.79 6.46
C SER A 105 -18.36 -9.42 6.85
N PRO A 106 -17.41 -9.34 7.80
CA PRO A 106 -16.71 -8.08 8.12
C PRO A 106 -16.08 -7.41 6.90
N PHE A 107 -15.55 -8.19 5.96
CA PHE A 107 -14.99 -7.68 4.71
C PHE A 107 -16.05 -6.98 3.85
N GLU A 108 -17.23 -7.58 3.70
CA GLU A 108 -18.36 -6.95 3.01
C GLU A 108 -18.97 -5.79 3.81
N ALA A 109 -18.88 -5.84 5.14
CA ALA A 109 -19.34 -4.75 5.99
C ALA A 109 -18.46 -3.51 5.91
N LEU A 110 -17.22 -3.66 5.43
CA LEU A 110 -16.34 -2.58 5.03
C LEU A 110 -16.81 -1.98 3.69
N ASP A 111 -18.08 -1.56 3.63
CA ASP A 111 -18.71 -0.95 2.45
C ASP A 111 -17.93 0.30 2.03
N LEU A 112 -17.03 0.15 1.07
CA LEU A 112 -16.45 1.26 0.32
C LEU A 112 -17.51 1.77 -0.67
N THR A 113 -18.58 2.34 -0.12
CA THR A 113 -19.53 3.10 -0.92
C THR A 113 -19.00 4.51 -1.08
N PHE A 114 -18.88 4.93 -2.34
CA PHE A 114 -18.47 6.27 -2.70
C PHE A 114 -19.67 7.04 -3.23
N ARG A 115 -19.67 8.35 -3.01
CA ARG A 115 -20.66 9.25 -3.61
C ARG A 115 -20.13 9.78 -4.94
N VAL A 116 -21.04 10.12 -5.84
CA VAL A 116 -20.68 11.02 -6.95
C VAL A 116 -20.12 12.30 -6.35
N GLU A 117 -19.07 12.86 -6.96
CA GLU A 117 -18.24 13.95 -6.45
C GLU A 117 -17.21 13.58 -5.36
N ASP A 118 -17.21 12.36 -4.81
CA ASP A 118 -16.10 11.91 -3.95
C ASP A 118 -14.82 11.81 -4.79
N PHE A 119 -13.69 12.16 -4.17
CA PHE A 119 -12.37 11.91 -4.74
C PHE A 119 -11.84 10.55 -4.29
N VAL A 120 -11.19 9.83 -5.19
CA VAL A 120 -10.60 8.51 -4.93
C VAL A 120 -9.23 8.39 -5.57
N TYR A 121 -8.39 7.55 -5.00
CA TYR A 121 -7.16 7.12 -5.62
C TYR A 121 -7.38 5.79 -6.36
N LEU A 122 -6.87 5.70 -7.59
CA LEU A 122 -6.92 4.51 -8.42
C LEU A 122 -5.67 3.66 -8.21
N LYS A 123 -5.85 2.37 -7.92
CA LYS A 123 -4.75 1.41 -7.73
C LYS A 123 -4.06 1.09 -9.06
N VAL A 124 -2.72 1.10 -9.07
CA VAL A 124 -1.88 0.73 -10.22
C VAL A 124 -0.88 -0.37 -9.84
N SER A 125 -0.46 -1.17 -10.82
CA SER A 125 0.53 -2.22 -10.61
C SER A 125 1.78 -1.96 -11.45
N PRO A 126 2.99 -2.04 -10.89
CA PRO A 126 4.21 -2.05 -11.70
C PRO A 126 4.26 -3.32 -12.57
N MET A 127 4.65 -3.21 -13.85
CA MET A 127 4.84 -4.36 -14.74
C MET A 127 5.79 -5.41 -14.14
N ARG A 128 5.46 -6.68 -14.35
CA ARG A 128 6.40 -7.80 -14.29
C ARG A 128 7.33 -7.72 -15.50
N GLY A 129 8.63 -7.53 -15.29
CA GLY A 129 9.62 -7.73 -16.37
C GLY A 129 10.90 -6.95 -16.24
N ILE A 130 10.90 -5.82 -15.51
CA ILE A 130 12.12 -5.10 -15.19
C ILE A 130 12.50 -5.51 -13.78
N GLN A 131 13.59 -6.27 -13.63
CA GLN A 131 14.30 -6.45 -12.37
C GLN A 131 14.86 -5.08 -11.93
N ARG A 132 13.97 -4.17 -11.54
CA ARG A 132 14.35 -2.85 -11.07
C ARG A 132 14.70 -2.97 -9.61
N PHE A 133 15.95 -2.64 -9.32
CA PHE A 133 16.61 -2.70 -8.02
C PHE A 133 16.89 -4.11 -7.49
N ASN A 134 18.14 -4.35 -7.08
CA ASN A 134 18.45 -5.29 -6.00
C ASN A 134 17.80 -4.87 -4.64
N MET A 135 16.73 -4.06 -4.64
CA MET A 135 15.95 -3.62 -3.51
C MET A 135 14.49 -4.02 -3.74
N LYS A 136 13.98 -4.91 -2.87
CA LYS A 136 12.55 -5.19 -2.76
C LYS A 136 11.78 -3.92 -2.38
N GLY A 137 10.52 -3.84 -2.83
CA GLY A 137 9.69 -2.65 -2.80
C GLY A 137 9.48 -1.95 -1.44
N LYS A 138 9.09 -0.68 -1.54
CA LYS A 138 8.41 0.13 -0.51
C LYS A 138 7.93 1.50 -1.01
N LEU A 139 8.41 1.96 -2.18
CA LEU A 139 8.19 3.34 -2.68
C LEU A 139 7.57 3.46 -4.09
N ALA A 140 7.31 2.37 -4.82
CA ALA A 140 6.58 2.48 -6.08
C ALA A 140 5.14 2.97 -5.81
N PRO A 141 4.65 4.02 -6.50
CA PRO A 141 3.29 4.50 -6.30
C PRO A 141 2.31 3.37 -6.66
N ARG A 142 1.63 2.83 -5.64
CA ARG A 142 0.60 1.80 -5.81
C ARG A 142 -0.76 2.38 -6.15
N TYR A 143 -0.87 3.70 -6.07
CA TYR A 143 -2.10 4.46 -6.26
C TYR A 143 -1.77 5.78 -6.94
N ILE A 144 -2.61 6.19 -7.89
CA ILE A 144 -2.55 7.46 -8.61
C ILE A 144 -3.86 8.23 -8.42
N GLY A 145 -3.86 9.54 -8.70
CA GLY A 145 -4.97 10.44 -8.44
C GLY A 145 -4.63 11.48 -7.36
N PRO A 146 -5.61 12.21 -6.80
CA PRO A 146 -7.02 11.86 -6.70
C PRO A 146 -7.85 12.15 -7.96
N PHE A 147 -8.75 11.24 -8.32
CA PHE A 147 -9.73 11.41 -9.39
C PHE A 147 -11.13 11.56 -8.82
N LYS A 148 -11.95 12.36 -9.50
CA LYS A 148 -13.33 12.61 -9.12
C LYS A 148 -14.23 11.49 -9.62
N ILE A 149 -15.17 11.03 -8.80
CA ILE A 149 -16.22 10.11 -9.26
C ILE A 149 -17.30 10.91 -9.97
N VAL A 150 -17.49 10.62 -11.25
CA VAL A 150 -18.50 11.27 -12.11
C VAL A 150 -19.84 10.54 -12.02
N GLU A 151 -19.82 9.21 -11.91
CA GLU A 151 -21.04 8.42 -11.98
C GLU A 151 -20.88 7.08 -11.26
N ARG A 152 -21.94 6.57 -10.64
CA ARG A 152 -21.99 5.19 -10.15
C ARG A 152 -22.69 4.32 -11.21
N LYS A 153 -21.95 3.40 -11.84
CA LYS A 153 -22.42 2.52 -12.91
C LYS A 153 -23.09 1.23 -12.41
N GLY A 154 -22.94 0.90 -11.13
CA GLY A 154 -23.57 -0.26 -10.49
C GLY A 154 -23.31 -0.31 -8.99
N GLU A 155 -23.61 -1.43 -8.35
CA GLU A 155 -23.38 -1.58 -6.91
C GLU A 155 -21.89 -1.42 -6.54
N VAL A 156 -21.01 -1.93 -7.40
CA VAL A 156 -19.56 -2.05 -7.18
C VAL A 156 -18.69 -1.37 -8.24
N ALA A 157 -19.27 -0.59 -9.16
CA ALA A 157 -18.55 0.05 -10.27
C ALA A 157 -18.78 1.57 -10.34
N TYR A 158 -17.70 2.33 -10.49
CA TYR A 158 -17.70 3.80 -10.49
C TYR A 158 -16.92 4.33 -11.70
N LYS A 159 -17.47 5.37 -12.32
CA LYS A 159 -16.85 6.13 -13.40
C LYS A 159 -16.02 7.28 -12.83
N LEU A 160 -14.77 7.42 -13.26
CA LEU A 160 -13.85 8.47 -12.82
C LEU A 160 -13.66 9.54 -13.90
N GLU A 161 -13.39 10.77 -13.47
CA GLU A 161 -12.91 11.86 -14.31
C GLU A 161 -11.40 11.69 -14.50
N LEU A 162 -11.01 11.05 -15.61
CA LEU A 162 -9.61 10.85 -15.95
C LEU A 162 -9.07 12.03 -16.79
N PRO A 163 -7.84 12.48 -16.53
CA PRO A 163 -7.18 13.49 -17.35
C PRO A 163 -6.84 12.95 -18.75
N SER A 164 -6.64 13.86 -19.72
CA SER A 164 -6.45 13.54 -21.14
C SER A 164 -5.24 12.64 -21.42
N ASN A 165 -4.23 12.62 -20.54
CA ASN A 165 -3.10 11.69 -20.62
C ASN A 165 -3.46 10.23 -20.30
N LEU A 166 -4.64 9.96 -19.73
CA LEU A 166 -5.14 8.61 -19.41
C LEU A 166 -6.38 8.22 -20.27
N SER A 167 -6.63 8.93 -21.38
CA SER A 167 -7.82 8.71 -22.22
C SER A 167 -7.87 7.34 -22.93
N GLY A 168 -6.76 6.60 -22.97
CA GLY A 168 -6.71 5.23 -23.47
C GLY A 168 -7.25 4.19 -22.49
N ILE A 169 -7.47 4.56 -21.23
CA ILE A 169 -7.96 3.65 -20.18
C ILE A 169 -9.48 3.76 -20.05
N HIS A 170 -10.16 2.63 -19.89
CA HIS A 170 -11.58 2.64 -19.53
C HIS A 170 -11.80 3.38 -18.21
N ASP A 171 -12.69 4.37 -18.23
CA ASP A 171 -12.94 5.25 -17.09
C ASP A 171 -13.84 4.64 -16.00
N VAL A 172 -14.29 3.40 -16.16
CA VAL A 172 -15.13 2.67 -15.20
C VAL A 172 -14.31 1.62 -14.45
N PHE A 173 -14.27 1.74 -13.13
CA PHE A 173 -13.47 0.89 -12.25
C PHE A 173 -14.32 0.20 -11.19
N HIS A 174 -13.92 -1.02 -10.84
CA HIS A 174 -14.48 -1.75 -9.72
C HIS A 174 -14.02 -1.13 -8.38
N VAL A 175 -14.89 -1.13 -7.38
CA VAL A 175 -14.67 -0.56 -6.03
C VAL A 175 -13.37 -1.05 -5.37
N SER A 176 -12.93 -2.28 -5.66
CA SER A 176 -11.67 -2.86 -5.13
C SER A 176 -10.40 -2.20 -5.68
N GLN A 177 -10.50 -1.46 -6.78
CA GLN A 177 -9.39 -0.69 -7.36
C GLN A 177 -9.35 0.75 -6.82
N LEU A 178 -10.34 1.15 -6.02
CA LEU A 178 -10.50 2.53 -5.54
C LEU A 178 -10.19 2.62 -4.05
N LYS A 179 -9.48 3.69 -3.66
CA LYS A 179 -9.22 4.03 -2.26
C LYS A 179 -9.79 5.42 -1.98
N LYS A 180 -10.54 5.56 -0.90
CA LYS A 180 -11.17 6.85 -0.53
C LYS A 180 -10.11 7.94 -0.35
N CYS A 181 -10.28 9.07 -1.03
CA CYS A 181 -9.50 10.26 -0.75
C CYS A 181 -10.19 11.04 0.39
N LEU A 182 -9.54 11.11 1.55
CA LEU A 182 -10.09 11.77 2.74
C LEU A 182 -9.95 13.30 2.69
N ARG A 183 -8.96 13.80 1.95
CA ARG A 183 -8.71 15.22 1.67
C ARG A 183 -7.97 15.32 0.34
N VAL A 184 -8.46 16.16 -0.57
CA VAL A 184 -7.75 16.48 -1.81
C VAL A 184 -6.55 17.36 -1.42
N PRO A 185 -5.30 16.95 -1.72
CA PRO A 185 -4.13 17.79 -1.48
C PRO A 185 -4.22 19.09 -2.27
N GLU A 186 -3.90 20.23 -1.65
CA GLU A 186 -3.86 21.56 -2.31
C GLU A 186 -2.71 21.64 -3.33
N GLU A 187 -1.62 20.91 -3.09
CA GLU A 187 -0.53 20.67 -4.03
C GLU A 187 -0.69 19.27 -4.66
N GLN A 188 -1.14 19.22 -5.91
CA GLN A 188 -1.16 18.00 -6.70
C GLN A 188 0.25 17.74 -7.23
N ALA A 189 0.83 16.56 -6.93
CA ALA A 189 2.05 16.14 -7.60
C ALA A 189 1.79 16.09 -9.12
N PRO A 190 2.65 16.67 -9.97
CA PRO A 190 2.42 16.68 -11.41
C PRO A 190 2.29 15.24 -11.93
N LEU A 191 1.14 14.90 -12.53
CA LEU A 191 0.92 13.64 -13.24
C LEU A 191 1.70 13.57 -14.57
N GLU A 192 2.42 14.63 -14.93
CA GLU A 192 3.06 14.89 -16.24
C GLU A 192 4.23 13.95 -16.62
N GLY A 193 4.39 12.81 -15.95
CA GLY A 193 5.48 11.87 -16.22
C GLY A 193 5.15 10.38 -16.21
N LEU A 194 3.89 10.00 -16.03
CA LEU A 194 3.48 8.60 -16.01
C LEU A 194 2.84 8.20 -17.34
N ASP A 195 3.58 7.47 -18.17
CA ASP A 195 3.09 6.80 -19.38
C ASP A 195 2.41 5.49 -18.98
N VAL A 196 1.17 5.59 -18.51
CA VAL A 196 0.39 4.45 -18.02
C VAL A 196 -0.33 3.77 -19.20
N GLN A 197 0.01 2.51 -19.47
CA GLN A 197 -0.59 1.68 -20.51
C GLN A 197 -2.01 1.21 -20.13
N GLU A 198 -2.76 0.69 -21.10
CA GLU A 198 -4.16 0.24 -20.96
C GLU A 198 -4.37 -0.82 -19.88
N ASP A 199 -3.32 -1.54 -19.49
CA ASP A 199 -3.32 -2.56 -18.45
C ASP A 199 -2.97 -2.03 -17.04
N LEU A 200 -2.97 -0.71 -16.87
CA LEU A 200 -2.66 0.00 -15.60
C LEU A 200 -1.19 -0.11 -15.16
N THR A 201 -0.27 -0.18 -16.13
CA THR A 201 1.17 -0.27 -15.88
C THR A 201 1.95 0.91 -16.44
N TYR A 202 3.10 1.23 -15.85
CA TYR A 202 3.94 2.38 -16.26
C TYR A 202 5.36 1.95 -16.64
N THR A 203 5.88 2.46 -17.76
CA THR A 203 7.27 2.23 -18.22
C THR A 203 8.15 3.48 -18.03
N GLU A 204 9.16 3.38 -17.17
CA GLU A 204 10.24 4.39 -17.08
C GLU A 204 11.27 4.12 -18.18
N HIS A 205 11.72 5.18 -18.85
CA HIS A 205 12.78 5.10 -19.84
C HIS A 205 14.08 5.65 -19.26
N PRO A 206 15.23 4.99 -19.49
CA PRO A 206 16.52 5.54 -19.10
C PRO A 206 16.88 6.72 -20.02
N VAL A 207 17.30 7.84 -19.43
CA VAL A 207 17.65 9.09 -20.14
C VAL A 207 19.14 9.17 -20.41
N LYS A 208 19.97 8.92 -19.40
CA LYS A 208 21.44 8.96 -19.54
C LYS A 208 22.14 8.08 -18.52
N ILE A 209 23.35 7.66 -18.88
CA ILE A 209 24.30 7.03 -17.95
C ILE A 209 25.14 8.13 -17.32
N LEU A 210 25.04 8.29 -16.01
CA LEU A 210 25.78 9.30 -15.23
C LEU A 210 27.18 8.83 -14.87
N GLU A 211 27.32 7.55 -14.54
CA GLU A 211 28.56 6.98 -13.99
C GLU A 211 28.67 5.50 -14.35
N THR A 212 29.88 5.00 -14.52
CA THR A 212 30.15 3.57 -14.69
C THR A 212 31.13 3.09 -13.64
N SER A 213 30.86 1.93 -13.05
CA SER A 213 31.71 1.31 -12.02
C SER A 213 31.87 -0.16 -12.30
N GLU A 214 33.07 -0.70 -12.06
CA GLU A 214 33.33 -2.13 -12.14
C GLU A 214 33.31 -2.74 -10.75
N ARG A 215 32.39 -3.69 -10.51
CA ARG A 215 32.40 -4.48 -9.29
C ARG A 215 33.21 -5.75 -9.52
N VAL A 216 34.38 -5.81 -8.90
CA VAL A 216 35.23 -7.00 -8.89
C VAL A 216 34.81 -7.92 -7.75
N THR A 217 34.43 -9.15 -8.10
CA THR A 217 34.22 -10.26 -7.15
C THR A 217 35.31 -11.30 -7.37
N ARG A 218 35.42 -12.31 -6.50
CA ARG A 218 36.52 -13.30 -6.51
C ARG A 218 36.81 -13.91 -7.89
N ASN A 219 35.79 -14.11 -8.73
CA ASN A 219 35.93 -14.74 -10.06
C ASN A 219 35.28 -13.93 -11.22
N MET A 220 34.76 -12.72 -10.99
CA MET A 220 33.96 -12.02 -12.02
C MET A 220 34.08 -10.50 -11.90
N ARG A 221 34.17 -9.83 -13.05
CA ARG A 221 34.08 -8.37 -13.18
C ARG A 221 32.70 -8.03 -13.74
N ILE A 222 31.87 -7.34 -12.95
CA ILE A 222 30.52 -6.91 -13.35
C ILE A 222 30.55 -5.41 -13.58
N LYS A 223 30.20 -4.96 -14.79
CA LYS A 223 30.05 -3.54 -15.09
C LYS A 223 28.67 -3.06 -14.67
N MET A 224 28.65 -1.99 -13.88
CA MET A 224 27.46 -1.32 -13.39
C MET A 224 27.40 0.08 -13.97
N CYS A 225 26.23 0.51 -14.40
CA CYS A 225 25.96 1.85 -14.89
C CYS A 225 24.99 2.54 -13.93
N ARG A 226 25.32 3.75 -13.50
CA ARG A 226 24.39 4.63 -12.78
C ARG A 226 23.52 5.33 -13.81
N VAL A 227 22.24 5.00 -13.85
CA VAL A 227 21.31 5.44 -14.89
C VAL A 227 20.33 6.45 -14.31
N GLN A 228 20.24 7.61 -14.96
CA GLN A 228 19.15 8.56 -14.72
C GLN A 228 17.92 8.12 -15.50
N TRP A 229 16.78 8.04 -14.80
CA TRP A 229 15.49 7.68 -15.37
C TRP A 229 14.67 8.94 -15.71
N LYS A 230 13.80 8.81 -16.71
CA LYS A 230 12.90 9.89 -17.12
C LYS A 230 12.00 10.25 -15.93
N HIS A 231 11.85 11.55 -15.66
CA HIS A 231 11.12 12.09 -14.49
C HIS A 231 11.80 11.91 -13.13
N HIS A 232 13.05 11.44 -13.09
CA HIS A 232 13.88 11.36 -11.88
C HIS A 232 15.08 12.29 -11.95
N THR A 233 15.48 12.82 -10.79
CA THR A 233 16.70 13.66 -10.67
C THR A 233 17.96 12.80 -10.71
N GLU A 234 19.13 13.42 -10.88
CA GLU A 234 20.42 12.69 -10.86
C GLU A 234 20.70 12.03 -9.50
N ASP A 235 20.16 12.59 -8.43
CA ASP A 235 20.26 12.05 -7.07
C ASP A 235 19.43 10.76 -6.91
N GLU A 236 18.40 10.59 -7.73
CA GLU A 236 17.52 9.41 -7.76
C GLU A 236 17.99 8.34 -8.77
N ALA A 237 19.13 8.56 -9.42
CA ALA A 237 19.70 7.62 -10.38
C ALA A 237 20.09 6.29 -9.73
N THR A 238 19.84 5.17 -10.43
CA THR A 238 20.02 3.82 -9.89
C THR A 238 21.18 3.10 -10.55
N TRP A 239 21.81 2.16 -9.84
CA TRP A 239 22.89 1.33 -10.39
C TRP A 239 22.32 0.05 -11.00
N GLU A 240 22.39 -0.06 -12.32
CA GLU A 240 21.93 -1.21 -13.08
C GLU A 240 23.11 -1.92 -13.78
N ARG A 241 22.94 -3.19 -14.14
CA ARG A 241 24.00 -3.94 -14.86
C ARG A 241 24.05 -3.52 -16.32
N GLU A 242 25.26 -3.29 -16.83
CA GLU A 242 25.46 -2.87 -18.21
C GLU A 242 24.89 -3.89 -19.22
N GLU A 243 25.05 -5.19 -18.95
CA GLU A 243 24.56 -6.26 -19.82
C GLU A 243 23.03 -6.26 -19.96
N GLU A 244 22.31 -6.07 -18.85
CA GLU A 244 20.84 -6.02 -18.82
C GLU A 244 20.31 -4.75 -19.49
N LEU A 245 20.98 -3.62 -19.28
CA LEU A 245 20.67 -2.36 -19.95
C LEU A 245 20.93 -2.44 -21.46
N ARG A 246 22.01 -3.08 -21.91
CA ARG A 246 22.30 -3.28 -23.33
C ARG A 246 21.26 -4.19 -23.99
N ALA A 247 20.77 -5.19 -23.27
CA ALA A 247 19.74 -6.10 -23.78
C ALA A 247 18.37 -5.42 -23.89
N THR A 248 18.01 -4.56 -22.93
CA THR A 248 16.66 -3.96 -22.82
C THR A 248 16.58 -2.59 -23.51
N TYR A 249 17.67 -1.82 -23.49
CA TYR A 249 17.76 -0.46 -24.03
C TYR A 249 19.07 -0.27 -24.83
N PRO A 250 19.26 -0.99 -25.95
CA PRO A 250 20.50 -0.92 -26.74
C PRO A 250 20.83 0.50 -27.24
N GLY A 251 19.81 1.33 -27.49
CA GLY A 251 19.99 2.73 -27.91
C GLY A 251 20.61 3.66 -26.85
N LEU A 252 20.59 3.28 -25.57
CA LEU A 252 21.18 4.07 -24.47
C LEU A 252 22.72 4.15 -24.56
N PHE A 253 23.35 3.18 -25.25
CA PHE A 253 24.80 3.09 -25.41
C PHE A 253 25.29 3.58 -26.79
N ALA A 254 24.39 3.98 -27.68
CA ALA A 254 24.72 4.38 -29.04
C ALA A 254 25.32 5.78 -29.15
N SER A 255 25.21 6.60 -28.10
CA SER A 255 25.69 7.99 -28.03
C SER A 255 27.12 8.16 -27.48
N HIS A 256 27.86 7.06 -27.31
CA HIS A 256 29.24 7.05 -26.80
C HIS A 256 30.30 6.51 -27.80
N LEU A 257 29.97 6.47 -29.10
CA LEU A 257 30.94 6.25 -30.19
C LEU A 257 31.26 7.56 -30.92
#